data_AF-A0A483ZDF3-F1
#
_entry.id   AF-A0A483ZDF3-F1
#
_cell.length_a   1.000
_cell.length_b   1.000
_cell.length_c   1.000
_cell.angle_alpha   90.00
_cell.angle_beta   90.00
_cell.angle_gamma   90.00
#
_symmetry.space_group_name_H-M   'P 1'
#
loop_
_entity.id
_entity.type
_entity.pdbx_description
1 polymer ?
#
loop_
_entity_poly.entity_id
_entity_poly.type
_entity_poly.pdbx_seq_one_letter_code
_entity_poly.pdbx_strand_id
1 'polypeptide(L)'
;MTLKTIIEQFPPLSVDELVTEINNFPQYNIAMKKEFLAKLIKHHPLLYVDWGEGSSYYRARYMGNDASPIDHVSKILCPPKEIRSYGRIDSDENEILYTASSKNTALNELKN
;
A
#
# COMPACT_ATOMS: atom_id res chain seq x y z
N MET A 1 -23.77 8.41 15.16
CA MET A 1 -22.33 8.67 15.40
C MET A 1 -21.61 8.42 14.09
N THR A 2 -20.88 9.41 13.58
CA THR A 2 -20.09 9.27 12.35
C THR A 2 -18.78 8.56 12.69
N LEU A 3 -18.49 7.44 12.03
CA LEU A 3 -17.20 6.76 12.17
C LEU A 3 -16.11 7.63 11.53
N LYS A 4 -15.05 7.93 12.29
CA LYS A 4 -13.89 8.66 11.77
C LYS A 4 -13.16 7.82 10.73
N THR A 5 -12.75 8.41 9.63
CA THR A 5 -11.91 7.76 8.60
C THR A 5 -10.53 7.43 9.17
N ILE A 6 -9.78 6.53 8.51
CA ILE A 6 -8.41 6.17 8.94
C ILE A 6 -7.51 7.41 9.02
N ILE A 7 -7.64 8.34 8.07
CA ILE A 7 -6.88 9.59 8.02
C ILE A 7 -7.27 10.52 9.18
N GLU A 8 -8.54 10.54 9.60
CA GLU A 8 -8.98 11.32 10.76
C GLU A 8 -8.54 10.72 12.11
N GLN A 9 -8.35 9.40 12.17
CA GLN A 9 -7.83 8.70 13.35
C GLN A 9 -6.30 8.76 13.41
N PHE A 10 -5.65 8.74 12.24
CA PHE A 10 -4.21 8.69 12.06
C PHE A 10 -3.80 9.70 10.98
N PRO A 11 -3.76 10.99 11.33
CA PRO A 11 -3.39 12.02 10.38
C PRO A 11 -1.96 11.77 9.88
N PRO A 12 -1.73 11.86 8.56
CA PRO A 12 -0.39 11.71 8.01
C PRO A 12 0.52 12.82 8.54
N LEU A 13 1.83 12.54 8.59
CA LEU A 13 2.81 13.59 8.80
C LEU A 13 2.69 14.64 7.69
N SER A 14 2.92 15.91 8.04
CA SER A 14 2.91 16.98 7.05
C SER A 14 4.01 16.76 6.01
N VAL A 15 3.76 17.17 4.76
CA VAL A 15 4.73 17.02 3.66
C VAL A 15 6.03 17.76 3.98
N ASP A 16 5.96 18.96 4.53
CA ASP A 16 7.14 19.77 4.89
C ASP A 16 8.01 19.10 5.95
N GLU A 17 7.38 18.49 6.94
CA GLU A 17 8.06 17.71 7.98
C GLU A 17 8.70 16.45 7.39
N LEU A 18 7.98 15.71 6.54
CA LEU A 18 8.51 14.54 5.86
C LEU A 18 9.74 14.88 5.00
N VAL A 19 9.66 15.94 4.21
CA VAL A 19 10.77 16.40 3.36
C VAL A 19 11.96 16.80 4.21
N THR A 20 11.73 17.52 5.31
CA THR A 20 12.80 17.94 6.23
C THR A 20 13.50 16.74 6.85
N GLU A 21 12.72 15.80 7.41
CA GLU A 21 13.27 14.61 8.08
C GLU A 21 14.00 13.68 7.10
N ILE A 22 13.47 13.47 5.88
CA ILE A 22 14.11 12.66 4.84
C ILE A 22 15.45 13.26 4.41
N ASN A 23 15.51 14.58 4.21
CA ASN A 23 16.74 15.25 3.81
C ASN A 23 17.82 15.18 4.89
N ASN A 24 17.43 15.20 6.17
CA ASN A 24 18.36 15.15 7.30
C ASN A 24 18.70 13.72 7.75
N PHE A 25 17.89 12.72 7.38
CA PHE A 25 18.06 11.32 7.80
C PHE A 25 19.46 10.74 7.58
N PRO A 26 20.18 11.01 6.47
CA PRO A 26 21.55 10.52 6.29
C PRO A 26 22.51 10.98 7.38
N GLN A 27 22.30 12.17 7.94
CA GLN A 27 23.15 12.79 8.96
C GLN A 27 22.75 12.39 10.40
N TYR A 28 21.61 11.73 10.57
CA TYR A 28 21.15 11.29 11.88
C TYR A 28 22.02 10.18 12.47
N ASN A 29 22.25 10.27 13.78
CA ASN A 29 22.77 9.15 14.54
C ASN A 29 21.71 8.03 14.67
N ILE A 30 22.12 6.85 15.14
CA ILE A 30 21.25 5.66 15.21
C ILE A 30 20.01 5.91 16.07
N ALA A 31 20.13 6.66 17.17
CA ALA A 31 19.01 6.94 18.05
C ALA A 31 17.96 7.80 17.35
N MET A 32 18.40 8.88 16.70
CA MET A 32 17.53 9.77 15.90
C MET A 32 16.86 9.04 14.73
N LYS A 33 17.59 8.14 14.05
CA LYS A 33 17.01 7.29 12.99
C LYS A 33 15.88 6.40 13.52
N LYS A 34 16.09 5.76 14.68
CA LYS A 34 15.06 4.93 15.33
C LYS A 34 13.85 5.75 15.76
N GLU A 35 14.08 6.95 16.29
CA GLU A 35 13.01 7.86 16.70
C GLU A 35 12.17 8.30 15.51
N PHE A 36 12.80 8.72 14.41
CA PHE A 36 12.10 9.08 13.18
C PHE A 36 11.31 7.90 12.59
N LEU A 37 11.91 6.70 12.54
CA LEU A 37 11.21 5.50 12.06
C LEU A 37 10.02 5.13 12.97
N ALA A 38 10.16 5.24 14.29
CA ALA A 38 9.05 5.01 15.21
C ALA A 38 7.91 6.02 15.01
N LYS A 39 8.25 7.28 14.75
CA LYS A 39 7.29 8.34 14.43
C LYS A 39 6.56 8.05 13.11
N LEU A 40 7.26 7.62 12.08
CA LEU A 40 6.67 7.18 10.81
C LEU A 40 5.70 6.01 11.03
N ILE A 41 6.12 4.95 11.73
CA ILE A 41 5.28 3.77 12.01
C ILE A 41 4.02 4.15 12.79
N LYS A 42 4.12 5.11 13.72
CA LYS A 42 2.97 5.59 14.51
C LYS A 42 1.94 6.34 13.66
N HIS A 43 2.37 7.12 12.68
CA HIS A 43 1.48 7.93 11.81
C HIS A 43 1.03 7.17 10.56
N HIS A 44 1.73 6.11 10.18
CA HIS A 44 1.32 5.17 9.14
C HIS A 44 0.98 3.81 9.77
N PRO A 45 -0.09 3.72 10.58
CA PRO A 45 -0.55 2.41 11.01
C PRO A 45 -0.90 1.63 9.75
N LEU A 46 -0.11 0.58 9.52
CA LEU A 46 -0.45 -0.44 8.56
C LEU A 46 -1.81 -0.95 9.01
N LEU A 47 -2.82 -0.82 8.15
CA LEU A 47 -4.12 -1.43 8.39
C LEU A 47 -3.90 -2.92 8.63
N TYR A 48 -3.95 -3.33 9.89
CA TYR A 48 -3.87 -4.72 10.30
C TYR A 48 -5.31 -5.22 10.34
N VAL A 49 -5.74 -5.83 9.25
CA VAL A 49 -7.01 -6.56 9.23
C VAL A 49 -6.70 -7.99 9.65
N ASP A 50 -7.25 -8.40 10.79
CA ASP A 50 -7.35 -9.81 11.13
C ASP A 50 -8.44 -10.45 10.27
N TRP A 51 -8.02 -11.11 9.20
CA TRP A 51 -8.92 -11.81 8.29
C TRP A 51 -9.37 -13.17 8.84
N GLY A 52 -8.88 -13.58 10.02
CA GLY A 52 -9.07 -14.91 10.59
C GLY A 52 -8.03 -15.93 10.14
N GLU A 53 -7.80 -16.92 10.99
CA GLU A 53 -6.87 -18.03 10.71
C GLU A 53 -7.29 -18.80 9.45
N GLY A 54 -6.33 -19.05 8.55
CA GLY A 54 -6.56 -19.79 7.29
C GLY A 54 -7.15 -18.96 6.15
N SER A 55 -7.46 -17.68 6.36
CA SER A 55 -7.97 -16.82 5.30
C SER A 55 -6.95 -16.59 4.18
N SER A 56 -7.36 -16.87 2.95
CA SER A 56 -6.56 -16.70 1.74
C SER A 56 -7.33 -15.88 0.72
N TYR A 57 -6.71 -14.80 0.26
CA TYR A 57 -7.25 -13.96 -0.81
C TYR A 57 -6.30 -13.97 -2.00
N TYR A 58 -6.89 -13.82 -3.18
CA TYR A 58 -6.20 -13.94 -4.43
C TYR A 58 -6.36 -12.66 -5.23
N ARG A 59 -5.26 -12.19 -5.80
CA ARG A 59 -5.26 -11.12 -6.79
C ARG A 59 -4.60 -11.68 -8.04
N ALA A 60 -5.25 -11.49 -9.18
CA ALA A 60 -4.64 -11.72 -10.49
C ALA A 60 -4.33 -10.36 -11.12
N ARG A 61 -3.31 -10.32 -11.96
CA ARG A 61 -2.96 -9.15 -12.76
C ARG A 61 -2.55 -9.60 -14.15
N TYR A 62 -2.94 -8.81 -15.15
CA TYR A 62 -2.44 -8.97 -16.50
C TYR A 62 -1.05 -8.34 -16.59
N MET A 63 -0.02 -9.16 -16.71
CA MET A 63 1.32 -8.69 -17.04
C MET A 63 1.37 -8.61 -18.57
N GLY A 64 1.45 -7.41 -19.13
CA GLY A 64 1.58 -7.23 -20.58
C GLY A 64 2.80 -7.96 -21.15
N ASN A 65 2.86 -8.12 -22.48
CA ASN A 65 3.98 -8.83 -23.13
C ASN A 65 5.35 -8.16 -22.88
N ASP A 66 5.35 -6.87 -22.57
CA ASP A 66 6.56 -6.10 -22.24
C ASP A 66 6.84 -6.03 -20.73
N ALA A 67 6.09 -6.78 -19.92
CA ALA A 67 6.31 -6.82 -18.48
C ALA A 67 7.70 -7.37 -18.17
N SER A 68 8.45 -6.64 -17.36
CA SER A 68 9.76 -7.11 -16.89
C SER A 68 9.59 -8.41 -16.09
N PRO A 69 10.48 -9.40 -16.27
CA PRO A 69 10.49 -10.59 -15.42
C PRO A 69 10.47 -10.21 -13.94
N ILE A 70 9.55 -10.81 -13.20
CA ILE A 70 9.42 -10.58 -11.76
C ILE A 70 10.53 -11.41 -11.08
N ASP A 71 11.60 -10.76 -10.68
CA ASP A 71 12.71 -11.35 -9.93
C ASP A 71 12.56 -11.20 -8.40
N HIS A 72 11.64 -10.35 -7.93
CA HIS A 72 11.45 -10.04 -6.52
C HIS A 72 9.98 -9.74 -6.18
N VAL A 73 9.52 -10.17 -5.00
CA VAL A 73 8.12 -10.03 -4.54
C VAL A 73 7.66 -8.57 -4.45
N SER A 74 8.58 -7.64 -4.16
CA SER A 74 8.25 -6.20 -4.13
C SER A 74 7.79 -5.66 -5.49
N LYS A 75 8.27 -6.25 -6.60
CA LYS A 75 7.83 -5.89 -7.96
C LYS A 75 6.43 -6.42 -8.26
N ILE A 76 5.94 -7.41 -7.50
CA ILE A 76 4.55 -7.83 -7.52
C ILE A 76 3.70 -6.78 -6.82
N LEU A 77 4.11 -6.29 -5.65
CA LEU A 77 3.31 -5.34 -4.87
C LEU A 77 3.23 -3.96 -5.54
N CYS A 78 4.38 -3.43 -5.97
CA CYS A 78 4.49 -2.14 -6.66
C CYS A 78 5.23 -2.33 -8.00
N PRO A 79 4.54 -2.75 -9.07
CA PRO A 79 5.17 -2.90 -10.38
C PRO A 79 5.66 -1.54 -10.87
N PRO A 80 6.94 -1.42 -11.25
CA PRO A 80 7.44 -0.18 -11.82
C PRO A 80 6.77 0.03 -13.17
N LYS A 81 6.10 1.18 -13.33
CA LYS A 81 5.52 1.73 -14.59
C LYS A 81 4.08 1.33 -14.94
N GLU A 82 3.31 0.69 -14.08
CA GLU A 82 1.88 0.50 -14.36
C GLU A 82 1.06 1.74 -14.00
N ILE A 83 0.30 2.24 -14.96
CA ILE A 83 -0.70 3.30 -14.73
C ILE A 83 -1.88 2.64 -14.01
N ARG A 84 -2.26 3.17 -12.84
CA ARG A 84 -3.47 2.76 -12.11
C ARG A 84 -4.67 2.86 -13.06
N SER A 85 -5.39 1.77 -13.27
CA SER A 85 -6.70 1.80 -13.89
C SER A 85 -7.78 2.00 -12.83
N TYR A 86 -8.80 2.81 -13.13
CA TYR A 86 -9.98 2.96 -12.29
C TYR A 86 -10.83 1.69 -12.36
N GLY A 87 -11.03 1.03 -11.23
CA GLY A 87 -11.97 -0.06 -11.05
C GLY A 87 -13.34 0.39 -10.55
N ARG A 88 -14.20 -0.56 -10.19
CA ARG A 88 -15.61 -0.33 -9.87
C ARG A 88 -15.83 0.55 -8.63
N ILE A 89 -14.94 0.51 -7.65
CA ILE A 89 -15.06 1.23 -6.38
C ILE A 89 -13.96 2.28 -6.18
N ASP A 90 -13.14 2.54 -7.21
CA ASP A 90 -12.04 3.49 -7.10
C ASP A 90 -12.49 4.88 -6.68
N SER A 91 -11.63 5.55 -5.91
CA SER A 91 -11.75 6.96 -5.60
C SER A 91 -10.40 7.65 -5.76
N ASP A 92 -10.43 8.93 -6.13
CA ASP A 92 -9.24 9.78 -6.19
C ASP A 92 -8.64 10.00 -4.78
N GLU A 93 -9.47 9.88 -3.76
CA GLU A 93 -9.10 10.15 -2.37
C GLU A 93 -8.41 8.98 -1.67
N ASN A 94 -8.59 7.74 -2.15
CA ASN A 94 -8.10 6.54 -1.45
C ASN A 94 -7.43 5.57 -2.43
N GLU A 95 -6.32 4.98 -2.01
CA GLU A 95 -5.70 3.85 -2.71
C GLU A 95 -6.50 2.57 -2.42
N ILE A 96 -6.86 1.83 -3.49
CA ILE A 96 -7.68 0.61 -3.38
C ILE A 96 -6.91 -0.62 -3.86
N LEU A 97 -7.03 -1.71 -3.09
CA LEU A 97 -6.51 -3.02 -3.44
C LEU A 97 -7.67 -4.00 -3.69
N TYR A 98 -7.84 -4.43 -4.94
CA TYR A 98 -8.81 -5.46 -5.30
C TYR A 98 -8.26 -6.86 -5.01
N THR A 99 -9.06 -7.67 -4.29
CA THR A 99 -8.79 -9.08 -4.01
C THR A 99 -10.05 -9.90 -4.18
N ALA A 100 -9.90 -11.21 -4.36
CA ALA A 100 -11.00 -12.16 -4.49
C ALA A 100 -10.82 -13.34 -3.52
N SER A 101 -11.93 -13.96 -3.13
CA SER A 101 -11.95 -15.13 -2.24
C SER A 101 -11.49 -16.43 -2.90
N SER A 102 -11.36 -16.47 -4.24
CA SER A 102 -10.88 -17.64 -4.97
C SER A 102 -9.96 -17.26 -6.14
N LYS A 103 -9.05 -18.17 -6.50
CA LYS A 103 -8.16 -18.01 -7.68
C LYS A 103 -8.94 -17.84 -8.98
N ASN A 104 -10.01 -18.62 -9.16
CA ASN A 104 -10.83 -18.58 -10.36
C ASN A 104 -11.56 -17.24 -10.49
N THR A 105 -12.10 -16.73 -9.38
CA THR A 105 -12.70 -15.39 -9.36
C THR A 105 -11.67 -14.33 -9.72
N ALA A 106 -10.48 -14.37 -9.08
CA ALA A 106 -9.42 -13.41 -9.39
C ALA A 106 -9.05 -13.42 -10.88
N LEU A 107 -8.93 -14.60 -11.50
CA LEU A 107 -8.63 -14.72 -12.94
C LEU A 107 -9.78 -14.27 -13.83
N ASN A 108 -11.03 -14.50 -13.43
CA ASN A 108 -12.19 -14.07 -14.20
C ASN A 108 -12.38 -12.55 -14.17
N GLU A 109 -12.00 -11.88 -13.08
CA GLU A 109 -12.00 -10.40 -13.01
C GLU A 109 -11.03 -9.76 -14.01
N LEU A 110 -10.04 -10.48 -14.54
CA LEU A 110 -9.17 -9.98 -15.61
C LEU A 110 -9.78 -10.04 -17.01
N LYS A 111 -10.91 -10.74 -17.18
CA LYS A 111 -11.57 -10.91 -18.49
C LYS A 111 -12.67 -9.86 -18.74
N ASN A 112 -13.04 -9.10 -17.71
CA ASN A 112 -13.98 -7.98 -17.78
C ASN A 112 -13.25 -6.71 -18.19
#